data_AF-A0A7H2RJ13-F1
#
_entry.id   AF-A0A7H2RJ13-F1
#
_cell.length_a   1.000
_cell.length_b   1.000
_cell.length_c   1.000
_cell.angle_alpha   90.00
_cell.angle_beta   90.00
_cell.angle_gamma   90.00
#
_symmetry.space_group_name_H-M   'P 1'
#
loop_
_entity.id
_entity.type
_entity.pdbx_description
1 polymer ?
#
loop_
_entity_poly.entity_id
_entity_poly.type
_entity_poly.pdbx_seq_one_letter_code
_entity_poly.pdbx_strand_id
1 'polypeptide(L)'
;MEINGIEYTIGRLNAVDQFHVSRKISPLVPKLMPLIAEVAKGDLDKAIKAIDSGEQGDLKDLQPLADALSPFMDAFALMSDDDVNYIIFKCLSVARREGAVVCRNNTIMFDDLEMAQILPIVIATIRINLGNFIQGLLMKASSMQKHPQ
;
A
#
# COMPACT_ATOMS: atom_id res chain seq x y z
N MET A 1 -12.73 3.71 8.69
CA MET A 1 -12.20 4.68 7.72
C MET A 1 -13.30 4.97 6.73
N GLU A 2 -13.42 6.21 6.28
CA GLU A 2 -14.44 6.61 5.32
C GLU A 2 -13.81 6.75 3.92
N ILE A 3 -14.48 6.20 2.91
CA ILE A 3 -14.11 6.34 1.50
C ILE A 3 -15.39 6.64 0.73
N ASN A 4 -15.44 7.78 0.03
CA ASN A 4 -16.62 8.21 -0.75
C ASN A 4 -17.93 8.19 0.06
N GLY A 5 -17.91 8.63 1.32
CA GLY A 5 -19.09 8.65 2.19
C GLY A 5 -19.50 7.29 2.76
N ILE A 6 -18.75 6.22 2.48
CA ILE A 6 -19.04 4.86 2.97
C ILE A 6 -18.05 4.50 4.08
N GLU A 7 -18.58 3.98 5.19
CA GLU A 7 -17.77 3.55 6.32
C GLU A 7 -17.25 2.11 6.14
N TYR A 8 -15.93 1.96 6.24
CA TYR A 8 -15.22 0.70 6.23
C TYR A 8 -14.50 0.43 7.56
N THR A 9 -14.64 -0.77 8.11
CA THR A 9 -13.87 -1.27 9.25
C THR A 9 -12.81 -2.26 8.78
N ILE A 10 -11.57 -2.10 9.25
CA ILE A 10 -10.46 -3.00 8.92
C ILE A 10 -10.20 -3.96 10.07
N GLY A 11 -10.33 -5.26 9.80
CA GLY A 11 -10.06 -6.33 10.74
C GLY A 11 -8.59 -6.76 10.79
N ARG A 12 -8.35 -7.90 11.46
CA ARG A 12 -7.02 -8.47 11.63
C ARG A 12 -6.84 -9.72 10.76
N LEU A 13 -5.76 -9.73 9.99
CA LEU A 13 -5.26 -10.94 9.35
C LEU A 13 -4.76 -11.91 10.45
N ASN A 14 -4.95 -13.21 10.26
CA ASN A 14 -4.27 -14.19 11.12
C ASN A 14 -2.75 -14.20 10.86
N ALA A 15 -1.97 -14.81 11.76
CA ALA A 15 -0.51 -14.76 11.68
C ALA A 15 0.07 -15.38 10.40
N VAL A 16 -0.55 -16.43 9.86
CA VAL A 16 -0.09 -17.10 8.63
C VAL A 16 -0.35 -16.21 7.41
N ASP A 17 -1.53 -15.61 7.33
CA ASP A 17 -1.86 -14.66 6.27
C ASP A 17 -0.96 -13.41 6.36
N GLN A 18 -0.68 -12.90 7.57
CA GLN A 18 0.29 -11.82 7.76
C GLN A 18 1.67 -12.20 7.22
N PHE A 19 2.16 -13.41 7.53
CA PHE A 19 3.45 -13.91 7.04
C PHE A 19 3.48 -14.03 5.51
N HIS A 20 2.42 -14.55 4.89
CA HIS A 20 2.34 -14.68 3.43
C HIS A 20 2.29 -13.32 2.72
N VAL A 21 1.46 -12.40 3.21
CA VAL A 21 1.39 -11.04 2.66
C VAL A 21 2.73 -10.32 2.85
N SER A 22 3.33 -10.42 4.04
CA SER A 22 4.69 -9.93 4.34
C SER A 22 5.74 -10.45 3.35
N ARG A 23 5.77 -11.78 3.13
CA ARG A 23 6.73 -12.42 2.23
C ARG A 23 6.63 -11.92 0.80
N LYS A 24 5.41 -11.67 0.31
CA LYS A 24 5.16 -11.17 -1.05
C LYS A 24 5.53 -9.69 -1.22
N ILE A 25 5.36 -8.88 -0.17
CA ILE A 25 5.72 -7.46 -0.18
C ILE A 25 7.22 -7.24 0.08
N SER A 26 7.87 -8.13 0.83
CA SER A 26 9.26 -7.99 1.27
C SER A 26 10.27 -7.64 0.15
N PRO A 27 10.22 -8.24 -1.05
CA PRO A 27 11.13 -7.91 -2.15
C PRO A 27 11.02 -6.45 -2.63
N LEU A 28 9.88 -5.80 -2.36
CA LEU A 28 9.64 -4.43 -2.77
C LEU A 28 10.23 -3.43 -1.76
N VAL A 29 10.30 -3.79 -0.46
CA VAL A 29 10.68 -2.86 0.63
C VAL A 29 11.98 -2.09 0.36
N PRO A 30 13.09 -2.69 -0.12
CA PRO A 30 14.30 -1.93 -0.43
C PRO A 30 14.10 -0.87 -1.53
N LYS A 31 13.27 -1.17 -2.53
CA LYS A 31 12.95 -0.27 -3.64
C LYS A 31 12.05 0.89 -3.19
N LEU A 32 11.22 0.67 -2.18
CA LEU A 32 10.34 1.70 -1.62
C LEU A 32 11.03 2.59 -0.59
N MET A 33 12.24 2.23 -0.12
CA MET A 33 12.99 2.97 0.89
C MET A 33 13.19 4.47 0.56
N PRO A 34 13.56 4.85 -0.68
CA PRO A 34 13.71 6.27 -1.04
C PRO A 34 12.39 7.03 -0.86
N LEU A 35 11.27 6.47 -1.30
CA LEU A 35 9.97 7.10 -1.08
C LEU A 35 9.64 7.19 0.40
N ILE A 36 9.80 6.11 1.17
CA ILE A 36 9.52 6.12 2.62
C ILE A 36 10.32 7.23 3.31
N ALA A 37 11.55 7.49 2.89
CA ALA A 37 12.35 8.60 3.36
C ALA A 37 11.78 9.98 2.96
N GLU A 38 11.32 10.15 1.72
CA GLU A 38 10.64 11.37 1.25
C GLU A 38 9.29 11.62 1.94
N VAL A 39 8.50 10.57 2.20
CA VAL A 39 7.26 10.66 2.99
C VAL A 39 7.57 11.12 4.42
N ALA A 40 8.59 10.54 5.04
CA ALA A 40 8.99 10.90 6.40
C ALA A 40 9.49 12.35 6.51
N LYS A 41 9.98 12.94 5.42
CA LYS A 41 10.35 14.36 5.33
C LYS A 41 9.13 15.29 5.14
N GLY A 42 7.94 14.75 4.88
CA GLY A 42 6.71 15.50 4.69
C GLY A 42 6.51 16.08 3.28
N ASP A 43 7.36 15.70 2.32
CA ASP A 43 7.25 16.19 0.94
C ASP A 43 6.24 15.38 0.09
N LEU A 44 5.95 14.13 0.48
CA LEU A 44 4.90 13.36 -0.20
C LEU A 44 3.50 13.94 0.00
N ASP A 45 3.18 14.48 1.18
CA ASP A 45 1.89 15.13 1.43
C ASP A 45 1.68 16.37 0.54
N LYS A 46 2.76 17.05 0.15
CA LYS A 46 2.71 18.16 -0.82
C LYS A 46 2.48 17.64 -2.23
N ALA A 47 3.15 16.56 -2.62
CA ALA A 47 2.99 15.94 -3.92
C ALA A 47 1.59 15.34 -4.12
N ILE A 48 1.04 14.68 -3.11
CA ILE A 48 -0.34 14.15 -3.14
C ILE A 48 -1.35 15.29 -3.22
N LYS A 49 -1.18 16.37 -2.44
CA LYS A 49 -2.05 17.54 -2.53
C LYS A 49 -2.02 18.22 -3.89
N ALA A 50 -0.86 18.28 -4.55
CA ALA A 50 -0.73 18.84 -5.89
C ALA A 50 -1.52 18.02 -6.93
N ILE A 51 -1.52 16.69 -6.81
CA ILE A 51 -2.32 15.78 -7.64
C ILE A 51 -3.83 15.97 -7.38
N ASP A 52 -4.23 16.03 -6.11
CA ASP A 52 -5.64 16.20 -5.70
C ASP A 52 -6.21 17.58 -6.07
N SER A 53 -5.37 18.64 -6.10
CA SER A 53 -5.82 19.97 -6.47
C SER A 53 -6.17 20.13 -7.96
N GLY A 54 -5.88 19.12 -8.80
CA GLY A 54 -6.24 19.14 -10.22
C GLY A 54 -5.61 20.30 -11.00
N GLU A 55 -4.56 20.94 -10.45
CA GLU A 55 -3.75 21.87 -11.22
C GLU A 55 -3.15 21.08 -12.38
N GLN A 56 -3.69 21.30 -13.57
CA GLN A 56 -3.09 20.88 -14.83
C GLN A 56 -1.84 21.74 -15.06
N GLY A 57 -0.86 21.58 -14.17
CA GLY A 57 0.52 21.96 -14.43
C GLY A 57 1.02 21.16 -15.62
N ASP A 58 1.79 21.82 -16.46
CA ASP A 58 2.41 21.26 -17.67
C ASP A 58 2.98 19.86 -17.35
N LEU A 59 2.78 18.86 -18.21
CA LEU A 59 3.12 17.45 -17.95
C LEU A 59 4.61 17.22 -17.58
N LYS A 60 5.44 18.25 -17.68
CA LYS A 60 6.84 18.33 -17.23
C LYS A 60 7.00 18.52 -15.71
N ASP A 61 6.03 19.13 -15.03
CA ASP A 61 6.03 19.33 -13.57
C ASP A 61 5.70 18.04 -12.79
N LEU A 62 5.25 17.00 -13.49
CA LEU A 62 5.05 15.66 -12.93
C LEU A 62 6.30 14.79 -13.00
N GLN A 63 7.40 15.24 -13.64
CA GLN A 63 8.63 14.45 -13.71
C GLN A 63 9.21 14.12 -12.32
N PRO A 64 9.27 15.06 -11.35
CA PRO A 64 9.73 14.73 -10.00
C PRO A 64 8.82 13.71 -9.29
N LEU A 65 7.52 13.76 -9.57
CA LEU A 65 6.56 12.78 -9.06
C LEU A 65 6.74 11.42 -9.74
N ALA A 66 6.92 11.39 -11.06
CA ALA A 66 7.16 10.18 -11.83
C ALA A 66 8.47 9.51 -11.41
N ASP A 67 9.53 10.28 -11.16
CA ASP A 67 10.81 9.78 -10.65
C ASP A 67 10.67 9.23 -9.22
N ALA A 68 9.87 9.88 -8.37
CA ALA A 68 9.56 9.41 -7.03
C ALA A 68 8.69 8.12 -7.02
N LEU A 69 7.82 7.96 -8.02
CA LEU A 69 6.94 6.80 -8.19
C LEU A 69 7.55 5.69 -9.04
N SER A 70 8.61 5.95 -9.80
CA SER A 70 9.26 4.95 -10.66
C SER A 70 9.66 3.67 -9.91
N PRO A 71 10.24 3.74 -8.69
CA PRO A 71 10.50 2.54 -7.89
C PRO A 71 9.24 1.75 -7.51
N PHE A 72 8.08 2.41 -7.42
CA PHE A 72 6.78 1.73 -7.27
C PHE A 72 6.37 1.04 -8.56
N MET A 73 6.45 1.73 -9.70
CA MET A 73 6.09 1.15 -10.99
C MET A 73 6.93 -0.10 -11.30
N ASP A 74 8.23 -0.05 -11.02
CA ASP A 74 9.13 -1.20 -11.17
C ASP A 74 8.83 -2.31 -10.16
N ALA A 75 8.47 -1.94 -8.93
CA ALA A 75 8.08 -2.90 -7.89
C ALA A 75 6.77 -3.63 -8.26
N PHE A 76 5.78 -2.89 -8.76
CA PHE A 76 4.51 -3.44 -9.24
C PHE A 76 4.70 -4.30 -10.50
N ALA A 77 5.56 -3.88 -11.43
CA ALA A 77 5.85 -4.64 -12.65
C ALA A 77 6.50 -6.01 -12.39
N LEU A 78 7.13 -6.19 -11.23
CA LEU A 78 7.77 -7.45 -10.84
C LEU A 78 6.88 -8.41 -10.08
N MET A 79 5.69 -7.97 -9.64
CA MET A 79 4.74 -8.85 -8.99
C MET A 79 4.00 -9.69 -10.03
N SER A 80 3.87 -10.98 -9.77
CA SER A 80 2.96 -11.82 -10.55
C SER A 80 1.50 -11.45 -10.26
N ASP A 81 0.62 -11.67 -11.23
CA ASP A 81 -0.82 -11.51 -11.05
C ASP A 81 -1.34 -12.32 -9.86
N ASP A 82 -0.81 -13.53 -9.65
CA ASP A 82 -1.14 -14.38 -8.50
C ASP A 82 -0.80 -13.73 -7.16
N ASP A 83 0.34 -13.04 -7.08
CA ASP A 83 0.77 -12.35 -5.86
C ASP A 83 -0.08 -11.10 -5.62
N VAL A 84 -0.40 -10.35 -6.67
CA VAL A 84 -1.30 -9.19 -6.61
C VAL A 84 -2.69 -9.62 -6.12
N ASN A 85 -3.28 -10.61 -6.79
CA ASN A 85 -4.60 -11.15 -6.48
C ASN A 85 -4.64 -11.69 -5.04
N TYR A 86 -3.62 -12.44 -4.63
CA TYR A 86 -3.52 -12.94 -3.26
C TYR A 86 -3.55 -11.80 -2.23
N ILE A 87 -2.74 -10.76 -2.42
CA ILE A 87 -2.67 -9.63 -1.48
C ILE A 87 -4.01 -8.90 -1.42
N ILE A 88 -4.60 -8.58 -2.58
CA ILE A 88 -5.88 -7.88 -2.66
C ILE A 88 -6.96 -8.67 -1.94
N PHE A 89 -7.20 -9.93 -2.34
CA PHE A 89 -8.27 -10.72 -1.75
C PHE A 89 -8.07 -10.98 -0.26
N LYS A 90 -6.84 -11.22 0.19
CA LYS A 90 -6.56 -11.41 1.62
C LYS A 90 -6.80 -10.14 2.41
N CYS A 91 -6.37 -8.99 1.93
CA CYS A 91 -6.63 -7.73 2.61
C CYS A 91 -8.13 -7.41 2.68
N LEU A 92 -8.85 -7.59 1.57
CA LEU A 92 -10.29 -7.37 1.53
C LEU A 92 -11.08 -8.38 2.40
N SER A 93 -10.54 -9.59 2.62
CA SER A 93 -11.23 -10.63 3.42
C SER A 93 -11.45 -10.26 4.89
N VAL A 94 -10.67 -9.30 5.39
CA VAL A 94 -10.80 -8.78 6.77
C VAL A 94 -11.42 -7.39 6.82
N ALA A 95 -11.76 -6.80 5.67
CA ALA A 95 -12.47 -5.54 5.60
C ALA A 95 -13.99 -5.76 5.70
N ARG A 96 -14.67 -4.83 6.35
CA ARG A 96 -16.13 -4.77 6.43
C ARG A 96 -16.65 -3.42 5.97
N ARG A 97 -17.76 -3.41 5.25
CA ARG A 97 -18.58 -2.23 4.93
C ARG A 97 -19.90 -2.41 5.65
N GLU A 98 -20.25 -1.46 6.53
CA GLU A 98 -21.52 -1.49 7.28
C GLU A 98 -21.78 -2.84 7.99
N GLY A 99 -20.71 -3.47 8.50
CA GLY A 99 -20.75 -4.78 9.16
C GLY A 99 -20.69 -6.01 8.24
N ALA A 100 -20.91 -5.87 6.93
CA ALA A 100 -20.80 -6.95 5.95
C ALA A 100 -19.36 -7.11 5.43
N VAL A 101 -18.93 -8.34 5.15
CA VAL A 101 -17.57 -8.64 4.66
C VAL A 101 -17.39 -8.17 3.22
N VAL A 102 -16.26 -7.51 2.92
CA VAL A 102 -15.98 -6.96 1.59
C VAL A 102 -15.60 -8.06 0.59
N CYS A 103 -14.88 -9.08 1.04
CA CYS A 103 -14.47 -10.19 0.19
C CYS A 103 -14.64 -11.53 0.93
N ARG A 104 -15.13 -12.55 0.23
CA ARG A 104 -15.22 -13.92 0.72
C ARG A 104 -14.85 -14.89 -0.40
N ASN A 105 -14.03 -15.88 -0.10
CA ASN A 105 -13.59 -16.88 -1.08
C ASN A 105 -13.07 -16.25 -2.40
N ASN A 106 -12.25 -15.20 -2.29
CA ASN A 106 -11.72 -14.44 -3.42
C ASN A 106 -12.79 -13.83 -4.34
N THR A 107 -14.00 -13.61 -3.83
CA THR A 107 -15.08 -12.90 -4.51
C THR A 107 -15.38 -11.62 -3.75
N ILE A 108 -15.36 -10.49 -4.45
CA ILE A 108 -15.76 -9.19 -3.90
C ILE A 108 -17.29 -9.18 -3.81
N MET A 109 -17.82 -8.82 -2.63
CA MET A 109 -19.25 -8.95 -2.32
C MET A 109 -20.09 -7.73 -2.72
N PHE A 110 -19.46 -6.70 -3.27
CA PHE A 110 -20.04 -5.40 -3.58
C PHE A 110 -19.72 -5.02 -5.02
N ASP A 111 -20.74 -4.89 -5.86
CA ASP A 111 -20.58 -4.59 -7.29
C ASP A 111 -20.14 -3.14 -7.55
N ASP A 112 -20.39 -2.24 -6.60
CA ASP A 112 -20.01 -0.81 -6.64
C ASP A 112 -18.58 -0.55 -6.14
N LEU A 113 -17.81 -1.60 -5.81
CA LEU A 113 -16.46 -1.46 -5.29
C LEU A 113 -15.43 -1.43 -6.43
N GLU A 114 -14.90 -0.24 -6.71
CA GLU A 114 -13.90 -0.04 -7.74
C GLU A 114 -12.48 0.04 -7.15
N MET A 115 -11.47 0.13 -8.03
CA MET A 115 -10.07 0.22 -7.61
C MET A 115 -9.77 1.43 -6.72
N ALA A 116 -10.52 2.53 -6.89
CA ALA A 116 -10.40 3.73 -6.06
C ALA A 116 -10.73 3.46 -4.58
N GLN A 117 -11.62 2.50 -4.28
CA GLN A 117 -11.97 2.08 -2.93
C GLN A 117 -11.14 0.87 -2.47
N ILE A 118 -10.86 -0.09 -3.36
CA ILE A 118 -10.08 -1.29 -3.05
C ILE A 118 -8.68 -0.92 -2.57
N LEU A 119 -7.99 -0.03 -3.30
CA LEU A 119 -6.59 0.28 -3.03
C LEU A 119 -6.38 0.90 -1.63
N PRO A 120 -7.13 1.94 -1.20
CA PRO A 120 -7.04 2.44 0.17
C PRO A 120 -7.33 1.39 1.25
N ILE A 121 -8.30 0.49 1.03
CA ILE A 121 -8.61 -0.60 1.97
C ILE A 121 -7.43 -1.56 2.09
N VAL A 122 -6.81 -1.94 0.96
CA VAL A 122 -5.62 -2.80 0.94
C VAL A 122 -4.46 -2.14 1.68
N ILE A 123 -4.16 -0.88 1.39
CA ILE A 123 -3.10 -0.11 2.06
C ILE A 123 -3.35 -0.01 3.57
N ALA A 124 -4.59 0.34 3.97
CA ALA A 124 -4.97 0.42 5.38
C ALA A 124 -4.80 -0.94 6.08
N THR A 125 -5.18 -2.03 5.42
CA THR A 125 -5.03 -3.39 5.95
C THR A 125 -3.58 -3.77 6.13
N ILE A 126 -2.71 -3.48 5.16
CA ILE A 126 -1.27 -3.69 5.26
C ILE A 126 -0.68 -2.88 6.42
N ARG A 127 -1.03 -1.60 6.53
CA ARG A 127 -0.54 -0.72 7.61
C ARG A 127 -0.93 -1.25 9.00
N ILE A 128 -2.19 -1.62 9.18
CA ILE A 128 -2.72 -2.10 10.47
C ILE A 128 -2.16 -3.46 10.85
N ASN A 129 -2.01 -4.38 9.88
CA ASN A 129 -1.64 -5.75 10.16
C ASN A 129 -0.14 -6.02 10.11
N LEU A 130 0.61 -5.28 9.28
CA LEU A 130 2.04 -5.50 9.05
C LEU A 130 2.92 -4.34 9.52
N GLY A 131 2.35 -3.28 10.10
CA GLY A 131 3.09 -2.09 10.54
C GLY A 131 4.32 -2.43 11.40
N ASN A 132 4.16 -3.25 12.43
CA ASN A 132 5.27 -3.65 13.32
C ASN A 132 6.34 -4.47 12.57
N PHE A 133 5.93 -5.32 11.64
CA PHE A 133 6.86 -6.12 10.82
C PHE A 133 7.67 -5.23 9.88
N ILE A 134 6.99 -4.34 9.15
CA ILE A 134 7.63 -3.40 8.22
C ILE A 134 8.58 -2.48 8.97
N GLN A 135 8.17 -1.92 10.11
CA GLN A 135 9.05 -1.13 10.97
C GLN A 135 10.30 -1.92 11.41
N GLY A 136 10.12 -3.18 11.82
CA GLY A 136 11.24 -4.05 12.18
C GLY A 136 12.22 -4.29 11.02
N LEU A 137 11.71 -4.48 9.79
CA LEU A 137 12.55 -4.59 8.59
C LEU A 137 13.30 -3.29 8.29
N LEU A 138 12.62 -2.14 8.35
CA LEU A 138 13.21 -0.82 8.08
C LEU A 138 14.31 -0.47 9.09
N MET A 139 14.09 -0.77 10.37
CA MET A 139 15.11 -0.57 11.41
C MET A 139 16.35 -1.44 11.13
N LYS A 140 16.17 -2.71 10.74
CA LYS A 140 17.29 -3.58 10.37
C LYS A 140 18.04 -3.06 9.15
N ALA A 141 17.34 -2.67 8.09
CA ALA A 141 17.94 -2.11 6.87
C ALA A 141 18.77 -0.84 7.18
N SER A 142 18.21 0.07 7.97
CA SER A 142 18.89 1.30 8.41
C SER A 142 20.14 1.02 9.24
N SER A 143 20.11 -0.03 10.08
CA SER A 143 21.26 -0.42 10.89
C SER A 143 22.39 -1.03 10.06
N MET A 144 22.06 -1.75 8.98
CA MET A 144 23.06 -2.32 8.05
C MET A 144 23.78 -1.24 7.23
N GLN A 145 23.10 -0.14 6.86
CA GLN A 145 23.74 0.97 6.14
C GLN A 145 24.74 1.78 7.01
N LYS A 146 24.63 1.72 8.34
CA LYS A 146 25.54 2.42 9.28
C LYS A 146 26.84 1.65 9.58
N HIS A 147 27.02 0.46 9.01
CA HIS A 147 28.29 -0.27 9.04
C HIS A 147 28.71 -0.60 7.60
N PRO A 148 29.38 0.33 6.90
CA PRO A 148 30.22 -0.07 5.78
C PRO A 148 31.39 -0.87 6.39
N GLN A 149 31.44 -2.17 6.13
CA GLN A 149 32.70 -2.91 6.24
C GLN A 149 33.62 -2.48 5.11
#